data_AF-A0A2P5LYR1-F1
#
_entry.id   AF-A0A2P5LYR1-F1
#
_cell.length_a   1.000
_cell.length_b   1.000
_cell.length_c   1.000
_cell.angle_alpha   90.00
_cell.angle_beta   90.00
_cell.angle_gamma   90.00
#
_symmetry.space_group_name_H-M   'P 1'
#
loop_
_entity.id
_entity.type
_entity.pdbx_description
1 polymer ?
#
loop_
_entity_poly.entity_id
_entity_poly.type
_entity_poly.pdbx_seq_one_letter_code
_entity_poly.pdbx_strand_id
1 'polypeptide(L)' 'CSDDRKAAFTSAKKGENPFARKCDNPVDEHMQLVTEFGLEGTPTIATASGTMFPGYLPPKELVERLKDAAK' A
#
# COMPACT_ATOMS: atom_id res chain seq x y z
N CYS A 1 0.85 12.03 8.91
CA CYS A 1 1.00 13.15 9.87
C CYS A 1 2.09 12.94 10.92
N SER A 2 2.53 11.70 11.23
CA SER A 2 3.72 11.52 12.08
C SER A 2 4.97 12.06 11.38
N ASP A 3 5.88 12.63 12.16
CA ASP A 3 7.20 13.09 11.70
C ASP A 3 8.04 11.91 11.20
N ASP A 4 7.96 10.77 11.90
CA ASP A 4 8.40 9.47 11.40
C ASP A 4 7.19 8.60 11.04
N ARG A 5 6.87 8.59 9.74
CA ARG A 5 5.76 7.80 9.19
C ARG A 5 6.01 6.29 9.28
N LYS A 6 7.27 5.84 9.16
CA LYS A 6 7.63 4.41 9.17
C LYS A 6 7.50 3.83 10.57
N ALA A 7 8.03 4.53 11.57
CA ALA A 7 7.89 4.15 12.97
C ALA A 7 6.41 4.13 13.38
N ALA A 8 5.65 5.18 13.06
CA ALA A 8 4.23 5.24 13.39
C ALA A 8 3.41 4.11 12.73
N PHE A 9 3.68 3.78 11.47
CA PHE A 9 3.01 2.66 10.80
C PHE A 9 3.40 1.30 11.40
N THR A 10 4.67 1.13 11.78
CA THR A 10 5.16 -0.10 12.43
C THR A 10 4.46 -0.33 13.77
N SER A 11 4.37 0.70 14.62
CA SER A 11 3.62 0.68 15.87
C SER A 11 2.14 0.36 15.63
N ALA A 12 1.51 1.02 14.65
CA ALA A 12 0.12 0.75 14.28
C ALA A 12 -0.13 -0.72 13.89
N LYS A 13 0.79 -1.33 13.12
CA LYS A 13 0.71 -2.75 12.75
C LYS A 13 0.94 -3.71 13.92
N LYS A 14 1.52 -3.25 15.02
CA LYS A 14 1.63 -4.01 16.28
C LYS A 14 0.40 -3.88 17.18
N GLY A 15 -0.60 -3.10 16.77
CA GLY A 15 -1.83 -2.85 17.53
C GLY A 15 -1.79 -1.61 18.43
N GLU A 16 -0.72 -0.81 18.37
CA GLU A 16 -0.65 0.47 19.08
C GLU A 16 -1.43 1.54 18.30
N ASN A 17 -2.23 2.35 18.98
CA ASN A 17 -2.94 3.44 18.31
C ASN A 17 -2.02 4.66 18.15
N PRO A 18 -1.71 5.10 16.91
CA PRO A 18 -0.95 6.32 16.72
C PRO A 18 -1.76 7.53 17.22
N PHE A 19 -1.08 8.51 17.80
CA PHE A 19 -1.73 9.76 18.20
C PHE A 19 -2.43 10.42 17.01
N ALA A 20 -3.72 10.72 17.19
CA ALA A 20 -4.49 11.42 16.19
C ALA A 20 -3.92 12.84 15.99
N ARG A 21 -3.53 13.15 14.75
CA ARG A 21 -3.08 14.49 14.34
C ARG A 21 -3.87 14.89 13.10
N LYS A 22 -4.33 16.14 13.06
CA LYS A 22 -4.85 16.76 11.84
C LYS A 22 -3.69 17.39 11.09
N CYS A 23 -3.51 17.02 9.83
CA CYS A 23 -2.54 17.60 8.92
C CYS A 23 -2.99 17.40 7.48
N ASP A 24 -2.45 18.19 6.56
CA ASP A 24 -2.61 17.94 5.13
C ASP A 24 -1.91 16.62 4.78
N ASN A 25 -2.64 15.71 4.15
CA ASN A 25 -2.16 14.38 3.84
C ASN A 25 -2.86 13.82 2.59
N PRO A 26 -2.19 12.93 1.83
CA PRO A 26 -2.69 12.50 0.51
C PRO A 26 -3.67 11.32 0.58
N VAL A 27 -4.29 11.04 1.74
CA VAL A 27 -5.14 9.85 1.87
C VAL A 27 -6.35 9.90 0.94
N ASP A 28 -7.02 11.04 0.82
CA ASP A 28 -8.16 11.18 -0.08
C ASP A 28 -7.75 11.04 -1.56
N GLU A 29 -6.61 11.63 -1.94
CA GLU A 29 -6.02 11.46 -3.27
C GLU A 29 -5.69 9.99 -3.58
N HIS A 30 -5.12 9.26 -2.61
CA HIS A 30 -4.87 7.82 -2.77
C HIS A 30 -6.17 7.03 -2.95
N MET A 31 -7.24 7.37 -2.23
CA MET A 31 -8.53 6.70 -2.35
C MET A 31 -9.23 7.00 -3.70
N GLN A 32 -9.03 8.19 -4.25
CA GLN A 32 -9.48 8.52 -5.61
C GLN A 32 -8.76 7.65 -6.64
N LEU A 33 -7.44 7.51 -6.54
CA LEU A 33 -6.66 6.64 -7.44
C LEU A 33 -7.11 5.18 -7.39
N VAL A 34 -7.50 4.67 -6.21
CA VAL A 34 -8.07 3.32 -6.06
C VAL A 34 -9.31 3.15 -6.95
N THR A 35 -10.20 4.15 -6.95
CA THR A 35 -11.42 4.13 -7.76
C THR A 35 -11.10 4.27 -9.25
N GLU A 36 -10.21 5.18 -9.61
CA GLU A 36 -9.80 5.41 -11.00
C GLU A 36 -9.12 4.19 -11.64
N PHE A 37 -8.32 3.46 -10.88
CA PHE A 37 -7.68 2.22 -11.33
C PHE A 37 -8.57 0.98 -11.21
N GLY A 38 -9.83 1.12 -10.76
CA GLY A 38 -10.75 0.00 -10.58
C GLY A 38 -10.26 -1.02 -9.55
N LEU A 39 -9.55 -0.58 -8.52
CA LEU A 39 -9.03 -1.45 -7.47
C LEU A 39 -10.11 -1.70 -6.41
N GLU A 40 -10.50 -2.96 -6.22
CA GLU A 40 -11.64 -3.32 -5.38
C GLU A 40 -11.26 -3.80 -3.97
N GLY A 41 -9.97 -3.92 -3.65
CA GLY A 41 -9.57 -4.48 -2.36
C GLY A 41 -8.10 -4.27 -1.97
N THR A 42 -7.82 -4.55 -0.70
CA THR A 42 -6.49 -4.47 -0.11
C THR A 42 -6.04 -5.83 0.47
N PRO A 43 -4.76 -6.19 0.40
CA PRO A 43 -3.69 -5.47 -0.29
C PRO A 43 -3.80 -5.64 -1.82
N THR A 44 -3.35 -4.63 -2.56
CA THR A 44 -3.14 -4.69 -4.01
C THR A 44 -1.78 -4.09 -4.32
N ILE A 45 -1.05 -4.70 -5.25
CA ILE A 45 0.30 -4.27 -5.65
C ILE A 45 0.24 -3.76 -7.09
N ALA A 46 0.64 -2.52 -7.31
CA ALA A 46 0.89 -1.96 -8.63
C ALA A 46 2.37 -2.11 -8.98
N THR A 47 2.70 -2.76 -10.10
CA THR A 47 4.09 -2.92 -10.56
C THR A 47 4.55 -1.69 -11.33
N ALA A 48 5.88 -1.55 -11.53
CA ALA A 48 6.45 -0.49 -12.36
C ALA A 48 6.03 -0.57 -13.85
N SER A 49 5.63 -1.76 -14.32
CA SER A 49 5.06 -1.97 -15.66
C SER A 49 3.57 -1.63 -15.78
N GLY A 50 2.92 -1.27 -14.67
CA GLY A 50 1.48 -0.98 -14.62
C GLY A 50 0.58 -2.20 -14.42
N THR A 51 1.16 -3.40 -14.29
CA THR A 51 0.42 -4.61 -13.95
C THR A 51 -0.06 -4.54 -12.50
N MET A 52 -1.32 -4.91 -12.26
CA MET A 52 -1.93 -4.94 -10.93
C MET A 52 -2.01 -6.37 -10.41
N PHE A 53 -1.52 -6.61 -9.19
CA PHE A 53 -1.69 -7.87 -8.48
C PHE A 53 -2.67 -7.66 -7.32
N PRO A 54 -3.95 -8.04 -7.48
CA PRO A 54 -4.93 -7.96 -6.40
C PRO A 54 -4.70 -9.07 -5.37
N GLY A 55 -4.94 -8.74 -4.10
CA GLY A 55 -4.86 -9.67 -2.99
C GLY A 55 -3.45 -9.87 -2.42
N TYR A 56 -3.40 -10.61 -1.31
CA TYR A 56 -2.15 -10.96 -0.65
C TYR A 56 -1.36 -11.98 -1.46
N LEU A 57 -0.06 -11.72 -1.61
CA LEU A 57 0.90 -12.66 -2.18
C LEU A 57 1.98 -12.99 -1.14
N PRO A 58 2.23 -14.27 -0.83
CA PRO A 58 3.37 -14.66 -0.01
C PRO A 58 4.70 -14.18 -0.60
N PRO A 59 5.73 -13.91 0.22
CA PRO A 59 6.97 -13.31 -0.26
C PRO A 59 7.66 -14.06 -1.41
N LYS A 60 7.70 -15.40 -1.36
CA LYS A 60 8.31 -16.22 -2.42
C LYS A 60 7.56 -16.07 -3.74
N GLU A 61 6.23 -16.12 -3.70
CA GLU A 61 5.41 -15.98 -4.89
C GLU A 61 5.49 -14.57 -5.48
N LEU A 62 5.48 -13.54 -4.63
CA LEU A 62 5.63 -12.16 -5.07
C LEU A 62 6.93 -11.94 -5.83
N VAL A 63 8.05 -12.48 -5.34
CA VAL A 63 9.35 -12.37 -6.01
C VAL A 63 9.32 -13.00 -7.41
N GLU A 64 8.72 -14.18 -7.55
CA GLU A 64 8.63 -14.83 -8.86
C GLU A 64 7.73 -14.03 -9.82
N ARG A 65 6.56 -13.57 -9.37
CA ARG A 65 5.67 -12.73 -10.20
C ARG A 65 6.32 -11.41 -10.64
N LEU A 66 7.10 -10.78 -9.77
CA LEU A 66 7.81 -9.53 -10.09
C LEU A 66 8.92 -9.74 -11.12
N LYS A 67 9.64 -10.87 -11.07
CA LYS A 67 10.65 -11.22 -12.09
C LYS A 67 10.00 -11.42 -13.46
N ASP A 68 8.83 -12.05 -13.51
CA ASP A 68 8.10 -12.27 -14.76
C ASP A 68 7.50 -10.99 -15.31
N ALA A 69 6.95 -10.11 -14.47
CA ALA A 69 6.38 -8.83 -14.88
C ALA A 69 7.42 -7.76 -15.28
N ALA A 70 8.71 -8.03 -15.05
CA ALA A 70 9.84 -7.18 -15.44
C ALA A 70 10.52 -7.63 -16.74
N LYS A 71 10.07 -8.74 -17.34
CA LYS A 71 10.44 -9.13 -18.71
C LYS A 71 9.59 -8.38 -19.71
#